data_AF-A0A0V1PRZ8-F1
#
_entry.id   AF-A0A0V1PRZ8-F1
#
_cell.length_a   1.000
_cell.length_b   1.000
_cell.length_c   1.000
_cell.angle_alpha   90.00
_cell.angle_beta   90.00
_cell.angle_gamma   90.00
#
_symmetry.space_group_name_H-M   'P 1'
#
loop_
_entity.id
_entity.type
_entity.pdbx_description
1 polymer ?
#
loop_
_entity_poly.entity_id
_entity_poly.type
_entity_poly.pdbx_seq_one_letter_code
_entity_poly.pdbx_strand_id
1 'polypeptide(L)' 'MCILISSIEHPDYPFILLSNRDEYFKRPTERAHFKDYDGVRVLSPLDLGRQEHGTWIAVNTDGKIAVLVNYRENNNRGK' A
#
# COMPACT_ATOMS: atom_id res chain seq x y z
N MET A 1 -4.45 -11.89 -6.28
CA MET A 1 -3.26 -11.70 -7.14
C MET A 1 -2.97 -10.22 -7.29
N CYS A 2 -1.83 -9.72 -6.80
CA CYS A 2 -1.55 -8.29 -6.86
C CYS A 2 -0.91 -7.86 -8.19
N ILE A 3 -1.37 -6.72 -8.72
CA ILE A 3 -0.89 -6.14 -9.98
C ILE A 3 -0.44 -4.71 -9.71
N LEU A 4 0.69 -4.32 -10.30
CA LEU A 4 1.18 -2.95 -10.34
C LEU A 4 1.37 -2.54 -11.80
N ILE A 5 0.76 -1.43 -12.19
CA ILE A 5 0.97 -0.78 -13.49
C ILE A 5 1.44 0.63 -13.21
N SER A 6 2.48 1.06 -13.91
CA SER A 6 3.00 2.41 -13.80
C SER A 6 3.39 2.96 -15.16
N SER A 7 3.18 4.26 -15.37
CA SER A 7 3.59 4.96 -16.58
C SER A 7 4.00 6.40 -16.29
N ILE A 8 4.92 6.91 -17.11
CA ILE A 8 5.32 8.32 -17.17
C ILE A 8 4.99 8.96 -18.52
N GLU A 9 4.34 8.22 -19.42
CA GLU A 9 4.12 8.62 -20.82
C GLU A 9 2.83 9.44 -21.02
N HIS A 10 2.04 9.67 -19.96
CA HIS A 10 0.76 10.38 -20.10
C HIS A 10 0.98 11.90 -20.27
N PRO A 11 0.32 12.56 -21.23
CA PRO A 11 0.56 13.98 -21.51
C PRO A 11 0.24 14.91 -20.32
N ASP A 12 -0.82 14.59 -19.56
CA ASP A 12 -1.29 15.46 -18.46
C ASP A 12 -0.77 15.09 -17.07
N TYR A 13 -0.18 13.89 -16.90
CA TYR A 13 0.22 13.40 -15.58
C TYR A 13 1.69 12.95 -15.62
N PRO A 14 2.57 13.53 -14.78
CA PRO A 14 3.99 13.19 -14.79
C PRO A 14 4.25 11.75 -14.32
N PHE A 15 3.29 11.14 -13.62
CA PHE A 15 3.35 9.78 -13.16
C PHE A 15 1.93 9.25 -12.90
N ILE A 16 1.64 8.07 -13.43
CA ILE A 16 0.42 7.31 -13.12
C ILE A 16 0.84 5.99 -12.51
N LEU A 17 0.22 5.64 -11.38
CA LEU A 17 0.38 4.35 -10.73
C LEU A 17 -0.99 3.77 -10.39
N LEU A 18 -1.20 2.52 -10.80
CA LEU A 18 -2.39 1.75 -10.48
C LEU A 18 -1.95 0.46 -9.82
N SER A 19 -2.48 0.18 -8.63
CA SER A 19 -2.22 -1.08 -7.94
C SER A 19 -3.52 -1.73 -7.51
N ASN A 20 -3.64 -3.01 -7.85
CA ASN A 20 -4.69 -3.87 -7.34
C ASN A 20 -4.11 -4.75 -6.23
N ARG A 21 -4.73 -4.73 -5.05
CA ARG A 21 -4.57 -5.74 -4.01
C ARG A 21 -5.78 -6.66 -4.03
N ASP A 22 -5.59 -7.85 -4.57
CA ASP A 22 -6.58 -8.90 -4.59
C ASP A 22 -6.18 -10.00 -3.61
N GLU A 23 -6.92 -10.07 -2.50
CA GLU A 23 -6.72 -11.05 -1.44
C GLU A 23 -7.94 -11.96 -1.29
N TYR A 24 -7.67 -13.22 -1.01
CA TYR A 24 -8.70 -14.23 -0.75
C TYR A 24 -9.47 -13.97 0.55
N PHE A 25 -8.85 -13.27 1.50
CA PHE A 25 -9.42 -13.02 2.83
C PHE A 25 -10.26 -11.75 2.85
N LYS A 26 -11.38 -11.77 3.60
CA LYS A 26 -12.14 -10.56 3.94
C LYS A 26 -11.35 -9.73 4.95
N ARG A 27 -10.48 -8.86 4.45
CA ARG A 27 -9.72 -7.91 5.27
C ARG A 27 -10.36 -6.53 5.13
N PRO A 28 -11.08 -6.04 6.16
CA PRO A 28 -11.62 -4.69 6.11
C PRO A 28 -10.47 -3.70 5.97
N THR A 29 -10.70 -2.62 5.22
CA THR A 29 -9.68 -1.61 4.96
C THR A 29 -10.22 -0.23 5.26
N GLU A 30 -9.33 0.64 5.74
CA GLU A 30 -9.59 2.06 5.87
C GLU A 30 -9.29 2.76 4.55
N ARG A 31 -10.10 3.77 4.18
CA ARG A 31 -9.80 4.59 3.01
C ARG A 31 -8.52 5.38 3.23
N ALA A 32 -7.80 5.63 2.14
CA ALA A 32 -6.58 6.42 2.19
C ALA A 32 -6.84 7.81 2.76
N HIS A 33 -6.06 8.17 3.77
CA HIS A 33 -6.00 9.51 4.34
C HIS A 33 -4.59 9.72 4.90
N PHE A 34 -4.25 10.97 5.20
CA PHE A 34 -2.93 11.29 5.72
C PHE A 34 -2.82 10.89 7.21
N LYS A 35 -1.75 10.16 7.54
CA LYS A 35 -1.29 9.92 8.92
C LYS A 35 0.14 10.42 9.09
N ASP A 36 0.48 10.80 10.31
CA ASP A 36 1.83 11.20 10.70
C ASP A 36 2.57 10.02 11.34
N TYR A 37 3.77 9.72 10.83
CA TYR A 37 4.68 8.70 11.33
C TYR A 37 6.04 9.37 11.59
N ASP A 38 6.38 9.61 12.85
CA ASP A 38 7.64 10.26 13.26
C ASP A 38 7.95 11.56 12.51
N GLY A 39 6.91 12.39 12.29
CA GLY A 39 7.01 13.66 11.57
C GLY A 39 6.94 13.55 10.04
N VAL A 40 6.80 12.34 9.50
CA VAL A 40 6.59 12.09 8.06
C VAL A 40 5.11 11.89 7.80
N ARG A 41 4.53 12.72 6.94
CA ARG A 41 3.11 12.64 6.58
C ARG A 41 2.92 11.71 5.39
N VAL A 42 2.14 10.65 5.58
CA VAL A 42 1.95 9.56 4.62
C VAL A 42 0.48 9.39 4.28
N LEU A 43 0.16 9.39 2.99
CA LEU A 43 -1.16 9.01 2.46
C LEU A 43 -1.16 7.52 2.16
N SER A 44 -1.99 6.76 2.87
CA SER A 44 -2.13 5.32 2.65
C SER A 44 -3.48 4.80 3.15
N PRO A 45 -4.11 3.83 2.47
CA PRO A 45 -5.14 3.01 3.10
C PRO A 45 -4.50 2.06 4.13
N LEU A 46 -5.27 1.60 5.11
CA LEU A 46 -4.76 0.66 6.12
C LEU A 46 -5.58 -0.62 6.16
N ASP A 47 -4.89 -1.71 6.48
CA ASP A 47 -5.51 -2.98 6.80
C ASP A 47 -6.07 -2.96 8.22
N LEU A 48 -7.38 -3.17 8.37
CA LEU A 48 -8.04 -3.22 9.68
C LEU A 48 -8.16 -4.65 10.21
N GLY A 49 -7.65 -5.64 9.48
CA GLY A 49 -7.74 -7.05 9.84
C GLY A 49 -6.71 -7.51 10.88
N ARG A 50 -5.70 -6.68 11.18
CA ARG A 50 -4.67 -6.94 12.21
C ARG A 50 -4.38 -5.68 13.03
N GLN A 51 -3.83 -5.84 14.23
CA GLN A 51 -3.58 -4.73 15.17
C GLN A 51 -2.46 -3.79 14.70
N GLU A 52 -1.54 -4.28 13.88
CA GLU A 52 -0.41 -3.50 13.37
C GLU A 52 -0.83 -2.49 12.29
N HIS A 53 -2.05 -2.62 11.75
CA HIS A 53 -2.61 -1.73 10.74
C HIS A 53 -1.67 -1.45 9.55
N GLY A 54 -1.11 -2.52 8.97
CA GLY A 54 -0.21 -2.41 7.82
C GLY A 54 -0.87 -1.82 6.57
N THR A 55 -0.04 -1.45 5.59
CA THR A 55 -0.49 -0.97 4.27
C THR A 55 0.24 -1.68 3.15
N TRP A 56 -0.35 -1.69 1.97
CA TRP A 56 0.23 -2.23 0.73
C TRP A 56 0.58 -1.15 -0.28
N ILE A 57 0.21 0.10 -0.03
CA ILE A 57 0.49 1.24 -0.90
C ILE A 57 0.56 2.52 -0.09
N ALA A 58 1.61 3.31 -0.27
CA ALA A 58 1.80 4.55 0.45
C ALA A 58 2.57 5.57 -0.39
N VAL A 59 2.29 6.86 -0.15
CA VAL A 59 3.08 7.99 -0.65
C VAL A 59 3.26 9.02 0.46
N ASN A 60 4.48 9.53 0.64
CA ASN A 60 4.74 10.63 1.57
C ASN A 60 4.68 11.99 0.87
N THR A 61 4.71 13.09 1.64
CA THR A 61 4.67 14.46 1.09
C THR A 61 5.91 14.87 0.29
N ASP A 62 7.01 14.11 0.38
CA ASP A 62 8.22 14.31 -0.43
C ASP A 62 8.15 13.57 -1.79
N GLY A 63 7.01 12.92 -2.09
CA GLY A 63 6.81 12.17 -3.33
C GLY A 63 7.48 10.79 -3.36
N LYS A 64 7.91 10.25 -2.20
CA LYS A 64 8.39 8.86 -2.10
C LYS A 64 7.20 7.91 -2.08
N ILE A 65 7.17 6.98 -3.03
CA ILE A 65 6.08 6.02 -3.22
C ILE A 65 6.59 4.60 -2.95
N ALA A 66 5.79 3.81 -2.23
CA ALA A 66 6.04 2.41 -1.99
C ALA A 66 4.78 1.58 -2.28
N VAL A 67 4.95 0.45 -2.95
CA VAL A 67 3.88 -0.52 -3.22
C VAL A 67 4.38 -1.92 -2.90
N LEU A 68 3.62 -2.63 -2.07
CA LEU A 68 3.85 -4.02 -1.76
C LEU A 68 2.97 -4.88 -2.67
N VAL A 69 3.61 -5.64 -3.58
CA VAL A 69 2.89 -6.50 -4.52
C VAL A 69 2.52 -7.83 -3.88
N ASN A 70 3.48 -8.71 -3.59
CA ASN A 70 3.21 -9.99 -2.96
C ASN A 70 4.14 -10.15 -1.76
N TYR A 71 3.56 -10.57 -0.64
CA TYR A 71 4.30 -11.00 0.53
C TYR A 71 3.91 -12.44 0.84
N ARG A 72 4.88 -13.34 0.81
CA ARG A 72 4.69 -14.73 1.20
C ARG A 72 5.16 -14.86 2.65
N GLU A 73 4.21 -15.06 3.56
CA GLU A 73 4.55 -15.47 4.92
C GLU A 73 5.19 -16.86 4.87
N ASN A 74 6.43 -16.97 5.32
CA ASN A 74 7.03 -18.27 5.58
C ASN A 74 6.35 -18.83 6.84
N ASN A 75 5.72 -19.99 6.73
CA ASN A 75 5.16 -20.73 7.86
C ASN A 75 6.28 -21.27 8.78
N ASN A 76 7.10 -20.41 9.35
CA ASN A 76 7.80 -20.74 10.59
C ASN A 76 6.85 -20.45 11.75
N ARG A 77 5.78 -21.26 11.85
CA ARG A 77 5.16 -21.56 13.14
C ARG A 77 6.10 -22.50 13.89
N GLY A 78 7.23 -21.96 14.33
CA GLY A 78 8.06 -22.55 15.35
C GLY A 78 7.72 -21.86 16.67
N LYS A 79 6.89 -22.54 17.47
CA LYS A 79 6.24 -22.13 18.74
C LYS A 79 4.82 -21.59 18.58
#